data_AF-A0A1A7XAR0-F1
#
_entry.id   AF-A0A1A7XAR0-F1
#
_cell.length_a   1.000
_cell.length_b   1.000
_cell.length_c   1.000
_cell.angle_alpha   90.00
_cell.angle_beta   90.00
_cell.angle_gamma   90.00
#
_symmetry.space_group_name_H-M   'P 1'
#
loop_
_entity.id
_entity.type
_entity.pdbx_description
1 polymer ?
#
loop_
_entity_poly.entity_id
_entity_poly.type
_entity_poly.pdbx_seq_one_letter_code
_entity_poly.pdbx_strand_id
1 'polypeptide(L)' 'MNLPSRQECEGWDQTQVAIFMSKNKMQECAATVTRLKMNGHRLMNLTESDISKFSLIHQ' A
#
# COMPACT_ATOMS: atom_id res chain seq x y z
N MET A 1 6.23 -5.68 -15.32
CA MET A 1 6.28 -5.06 -13.98
C MET A 1 7.20 -5.91 -13.15
N ASN A 2 8.25 -5.33 -12.56
CA ASN A 2 9.07 -6.03 -11.58
C ASN A 2 8.43 -5.78 -10.22
N LEU A 3 7.89 -6.83 -9.62
CA LEU A 3 7.39 -6.75 -8.25
C LEU A 3 8.59 -6.71 -7.30
N PRO A 4 8.56 -5.86 -6.27
CA PRO A 4 9.55 -5.86 -5.20
C PRO A 4 9.56 -7.21 -4.48
N SER A 5 10.70 -7.60 -3.93
CA SER A 5 10.74 -8.73 -3.01
C SER A 5 10.01 -8.39 -1.70
N ARG A 6 9.61 -9.43 -0.96
CA ARG A 6 8.95 -9.25 0.34
C ARG A 6 9.81 -8.47 1.33
N GLN A 7 11.11 -8.79 1.41
CA GLN A 7 12.03 -8.09 2.31
C GLN A 7 12.18 -6.61 1.95
N GLU A 8 12.27 -6.28 0.66
CA GLU A 8 12.30 -4.89 0.22
C GLU A 8 11.02 -4.17 0.60
N CYS A 9 9.86 -4.78 0.33
CA CYS A 9 8.57 -4.23 0.74
C CYS A 9 8.49 -4.00 2.24
N GLU A 10 8.82 -4.98 3.08
CA GLU A 10 8.71 -4.85 4.54
C GLU A 10 9.58 -3.72 5.10
N GLY A 11 10.70 -3.40 4.44
CA GLY A 11 11.57 -2.28 4.79
C GLY A 11 11.08 -0.89 4.36
N TRP A 12 9.98 -0.79 3.62
CA TRP A 12 9.49 0.48 3.11
C TRP A 12 8.78 1.33 4.15
N ASP A 13 9.01 2.64 4.08
CA ASP A 13 8.17 3.62 4.74
C ASP A 13 6.86 3.90 3.95
N GLN A 14 5.97 4.69 4.55
CA GLN A 14 4.69 5.05 3.93
C GLN A 14 4.84 5.77 2.57
N THR A 15 5.91 6.55 2.41
CA THR A 15 6.16 7.37 1.21
C THR A 15 6.57 6.46 0.06
N GLN A 16 7.46 5.52 0.33
CA GLN A 16 7.88 4.49 -0.63
C GLN A 16 6.71 3.62 -1.06
N VAL A 17 5.83 3.21 -0.13
CA VAL A 17 4.61 2.47 -0.47
C VAL A 17 3.67 3.32 -1.34
N ALA A 18 3.44 4.59 -1.00
CA ALA A 18 2.56 5.47 -1.78
C ALA A 18 3.11 5.73 -3.20
N ILE A 19 4.43 5.89 -3.34
CA ILE A 19 5.11 6.01 -4.64
C ILE A 19 4.94 4.73 -5.46
N PHE A 20 5.11 3.56 -4.84
CA PHE A 20 4.90 2.28 -5.50
C PHE A 20 3.47 2.15 -6.03
N MET A 21 2.46 2.45 -5.21
CA MET A 21 1.05 2.44 -5.63
C MET A 21 0.80 3.39 -6.81
N SER A 22 1.33 4.61 -6.74
CA SER A 22 1.19 5.62 -7.81
C SER A 22 1.81 5.17 -9.13
N LYS A 23 3.01 4.57 -9.08
CA LYS A 23 3.70 4.02 -10.27
C LYS A 23 2.94 2.88 -10.93
N ASN A 24 2.14 2.14 -10.16
CA ASN A 24 1.32 1.03 -10.63
C ASN A 24 -0.13 1.43 -10.97
N LYS A 25 -0.40 2.73 -11.21
CA LYS A 25 -1.73 3.27 -11.56
C LYS A 25 -2.79 3.08 -10.46
N MET A 26 -2.36 2.99 -9.19
CA MET A 26 -3.24 2.86 -8.03
C MET A 26 -3.19 4.14 -7.17
N GLN A 27 -3.46 5.32 -7.77
CA GLN A 27 -3.36 6.60 -7.06
C GLN A 27 -4.29 6.71 -5.83
N GLU A 28 -5.48 6.11 -5.90
CA GLU A 28 -6.42 6.10 -4.76
C GLU A 28 -5.89 5.28 -3.57
N CYS A 29 -5.15 4.19 -3.85
CA CYS A 29 -4.42 3.46 -2.82
C CYS A 29 -3.30 4.30 -2.22
N ALA A 30 -2.56 5.05 -3.04
CA ALA A 30 -1.47 5.90 -2.57
C ALA A 30 -1.96 6.95 -1.55
N ALA A 31 -3.12 7.57 -1.83
CA ALA A 31 -3.76 8.49 -0.91
C ALA A 31 -4.18 7.80 0.40
N THR A 32 -4.77 6.61 0.31
CA THR A 32 -5.20 5.82 1.48
C THR A 32 -4.02 5.36 2.33
N VAL A 33 -2.95 4.85 1.70
CA VAL A 33 -1.69 4.47 2.36
C VAL A 33 -1.11 5.63 3.15
N THR A 34 -1.04 6.82 2.53
CA THR A 34 -0.52 8.03 3.17
C THR A 34 -1.39 8.44 4.36
N ARG A 35 -2.72 8.44 4.20
CA ARG A 35 -3.68 8.77 5.26
C ARG A 35 -3.59 7.81 6.45
N LEU A 36 -3.43 6.51 6.19
CA LEU A 36 -3.37 5.47 7.23
C LEU A 36 -1.98 5.24 7.80
N LYS A 37 -0.98 6.02 7.34
CA LYS A 37 0.44 5.86 7.65
C LYS A 37 0.91 4.41 7.48
N MET A 38 0.52 3.81 6.36
CA MET A 38 0.76 2.42 6.07
C MET A 38 2.17 2.24 5.51
N ASN A 39 3.06 1.69 6.33
CA ASN A 39 4.38 1.27 5.89
C ASN A 39 4.30 -0.11 5.21
N GLY A 40 5.43 -0.55 4.66
CA GLY A 40 5.51 -1.79 3.93
C GLY A 40 5.19 -3.03 4.77
N HIS A 41 5.63 -3.06 6.03
CA HIS A 41 5.25 -4.13 6.95
C HIS A 41 3.73 -4.24 7.15
N ARG A 42 3.01 -3.12 7.37
CA ARG A 42 1.54 -3.14 7.49
C ARG A 42 0.86 -3.51 6.17
N LEU A 43 1.40 -3.08 5.03
CA LEU A 43 0.88 -3.46 3.72
C LEU A 43 0.96 -4.98 3.48
N MET A 44 2.05 -5.62 3.91
CA MET A 44 2.22 -7.08 3.75
C MET A 44 1.38 -7.89 4.75
N ASN A 45 0.82 -7.24 5.77
CA ASN A 45 0.04 -7.86 6.84
C ASN A 45 -1.31 -7.14 7.02
N LEU A 46 -1.99 -6.86 5.90
CA LEU A 46 -3.30 -6.20 5.92
C LEU A 46 -4.34 -7.03 6.68
N THR A 47 -5.09 -6.37 7.54
CA THR A 47 -6.27 -6.93 8.19
C THR A 47 -7.52 -6.63 7.37
N GLU A 48 -8.63 -7.34 7.61
CA GLU A 48 -9.94 -7.01 7.03
C GLU A 48 -10.37 -5.56 7.33
N SER A 49 -10.03 -5.05 8.52
CA SER A 49 -10.28 -3.66 8.89
C SER A 49 -9.48 -2.66 8.05
N ASP A 50 -8.25 -3.00 7.65
CA ASP A 50 -7.45 -2.14 6.78
C ASP A 50 -7.93 -2.20 5.33
N ILE A 51 -8.28 -3.40 4.87
CA ILE A 51 -8.85 -3.68 3.55
C ILE A 51 -10.14 -2.87 3.31
N SER A 52 -11.06 -2.84 4.28
CA SER A 52 -12.31 -2.06 4.17
C SER A 52 -12.13 -0.54 4.03
N LYS A 53 -10.94 0.00 4.34
CA LYS A 53 -10.62 1.43 4.19
C LYS A 53 -10.14 1.78 2.77
N PHE A 54 -9.82 0.78 1.95
CA PHE A 54 -9.50 0.97 0.54
C PHE A 54 -10.79 0.90 -0.28
N SER A 55 -11.08 1.98 -1.02
CA SER A 55 -12.29 2.10 -1.86
C SER A 55 -12.35 1.09 -3.00
N LEU A 56 -11.24 0.41 -3.32
CA LEU A 56 -11.09 -0.50 -4.46
C LEU A 56 -11.83 -1.83 -4.32
N ILE A 57 -12.36 -2.16 -3.14
CA ILE A 57 -12.95 -3.49 -2.86
C ILE A 57 -14.47 -3.50 -3.00
N HIS A 58 -15.09 -2.34 -3.28
CA HIS A 58 -16.54 -2.19 -3.45
C HIS A 58 -16.99 -1.86 -4.88
N GLN A 59 -16.27 -2.32 -5.92
CA GLN A 59 -16.77 -2.30 -7.30
C GLN A 59 -17.14 -3.70 -7.79
#